data_AF-A0A423GPY4-F1
#
_entry.id   AF-A0A423GPY4-F1
#
_cell.length_a   1.000
_cell.length_b   1.000
_cell.length_c   1.000
_cell.angle_alpha   90.00
_cell.angle_beta   90.00
_cell.angle_gamma   90.00
#
_symmetry.space_group_name_H-M   'P 1'
#
loop_
_entity.id
_entity.type
_entity.pdbx_description
1 polymer ?
#
loop_
_entity_poly.entity_id
_entity_poly.type
_entity_poly.pdbx_seq_one_letter_code
_entity_poly.pdbx_strand_id
1 'polypeptide(L)'
;MSFLNARKALIKHGWKPSLANEMQPVGTAVILKNMGISEIERCTQGVQYCEFHYKKNNVCLGITTTGEEVKNLVIDAWDFKCPEKY
;
A
#
# COMPACT_ATOMS: atom_id res chain seq x y z
N MET A 1 -1.15 -6.44 12.33
CA MET A 1 -2.49 -5.85 12.04
C MET A 1 -2.83 -6.10 10.59
N SER A 2 -4.08 -6.42 10.22
CA SER A 2 -4.46 -6.63 8.80
C SER A 2 -4.42 -5.32 8.00
N PHE A 3 -3.86 -5.37 6.79
CA PHE A 3 -3.84 -4.25 5.85
C PHE A 3 -5.23 -3.70 5.53
N LEU A 4 -6.22 -4.56 5.25
CA LEU A 4 -7.57 -4.11 4.89
C LEU A 4 -8.25 -3.32 6.02
N ASN A 5 -8.03 -3.75 7.27
CA ASN A 5 -8.56 -3.06 8.44
C ASN A 5 -7.88 -1.70 8.63
N ALA A 6 -6.56 -1.65 8.47
CA ALA A 6 -5.81 -0.40 8.54
C ALA A 6 -6.20 0.58 7.43
N ARG A 7 -6.32 0.12 6.18
CA ARG A 7 -6.79 0.90 5.04
C ARG A 7 -8.15 1.54 5.34
N LYS A 8 -9.10 0.75 5.85
CA LYS A 8 -10.44 1.25 6.23
C LYS A 8 -10.35 2.36 7.27
N ALA A 9 -9.48 2.20 8.28
CA ALA A 9 -9.26 3.22 9.30
C ALA A 9 -8.61 4.49 8.72
N LEU A 10 -7.59 4.35 7.87
CA LEU A 10 -6.88 5.47 7.24
C LEU A 10 -7.82 6.33 6.40
N ILE A 11 -8.61 5.70 5.53
CA ILE A 11 -9.61 6.40 4.72
C ILE A 11 -10.62 7.13 5.62
N LYS A 12 -11.11 6.48 6.68
CA LYS A 12 -12.02 7.10 7.66
C LYS A 12 -11.38 8.31 8.36
N HIS A 13 -10.08 8.28 8.60
CA HIS A 13 -9.32 9.37 9.23
C HIS A 13 -8.79 10.43 8.23
N GLY A 14 -9.24 10.39 6.98
CA GLY A 14 -8.96 11.41 5.96
C GLY A 14 -7.61 11.25 5.26
N TRP A 15 -6.97 10.07 5.38
CA TRP A 15 -5.84 9.71 4.52
C TRP A 15 -6.36 9.33 3.14
N LYS A 16 -5.72 9.87 2.11
CA LYS A 16 -6.09 9.61 0.71
C LYS A 16 -5.08 8.64 0.10
N PRO A 17 -5.54 7.56 -0.58
CA PRO A 17 -4.67 6.76 -1.43
C PRO A 17 -3.87 7.66 -2.39
N SER A 18 -2.55 7.53 -2.38
CA SER A 18 -1.69 8.20 -3.35
C SER A 18 -1.43 7.24 -4.49
N LEU A 19 -1.74 7.65 -5.73
CA LEU A 19 -1.40 6.85 -6.91
C LEU A 19 0.11 6.62 -6.94
N ALA A 20 0.50 5.36 -7.00
CA ALA A 20 1.86 4.96 -7.28
C ALA A 20 2.19 5.11 -8.77
N ASN A 21 3.47 5.29 -9.06
CA ASN A 21 4.00 5.31 -10.42
C ASN A 21 3.63 4.04 -11.19
N GLU A 22 3.51 4.18 -12.51
CA GLU A 22 2.98 3.22 -13.50
C GLU A 22 3.81 1.92 -13.66
N MET A 23 4.14 1.23 -12.59
CA MET A 23 4.72 -0.10 -12.71
C MET A 23 3.61 -1.10 -13.05
N GLN A 24 3.80 -1.90 -14.10
CA GLN A 24 2.84 -2.95 -14.43
C GLN A 24 2.69 -3.90 -13.23
N PRO A 25 1.49 -4.02 -12.64
CA PRO A 25 1.30 -4.84 -11.46
C PRO A 25 1.48 -6.31 -11.82
N VAL A 26 2.11 -7.07 -10.92
CA VAL A 26 2.26 -8.52 -11.02
C VAL A 26 1.86 -9.20 -9.70
N GLY A 27 1.44 -10.46 -9.77
CA GLY A 27 1.05 -11.24 -8.58
C GLY A 27 -0.04 -10.57 -7.74
N THR A 28 0.19 -10.46 -6.43
CA THR A 28 -0.75 -9.86 -5.45
C THR A 28 -1.13 -8.42 -5.81
N ALA A 29 -0.25 -7.66 -6.45
CA ALA A 29 -0.54 -6.29 -6.91
C ALA A 29 -1.68 -6.24 -7.95
N VAL A 30 -1.80 -7.26 -8.81
CA VAL A 30 -2.89 -7.35 -9.81
C VAL A 30 -4.23 -7.49 -9.10
N ILE A 31 -4.30 -8.37 -8.11
CA ILE A 31 -5.51 -8.64 -7.33
C ILE A 31 -5.92 -7.37 -6.56
N LEU A 32 -4.99 -6.73 -5.87
CA LEU A 32 -5.22 -5.49 -5.15
C LEU A 32 -5.73 -4.38 -6.09
N LYS A 33 -5.13 -4.23 -7.28
CA LYS A 33 -5.58 -3.24 -8.27
C LYS A 33 -6.99 -3.52 -8.78
N ASN A 34 -7.31 -4.79 -9.06
CA ASN A 34 -8.66 -5.20 -9.46
C ASN A 34 -9.71 -4.96 -8.35
N MET A 35 -9.29 -4.91 -7.08
CA MET A 35 -10.13 -4.52 -5.95
C MET A 35 -10.27 -2.99 -5.78
N GLY A 36 -9.68 -2.18 -6.66
CA GLY A 36 -9.71 -0.72 -6.56
C GLY A 36 -8.75 -0.14 -5.52
N ILE A 37 -7.71 -0.88 -5.15
CA ILE A 37 -6.61 -0.41 -4.29
C ILE A 37 -5.55 0.17 -5.22
N SER A 38 -5.41 1.49 -5.21
CA SER A 38 -4.54 2.23 -6.11
C SER A 38 -3.28 2.77 -5.43
N GLU A 39 -3.24 2.69 -4.10
CA GLU A 39 -2.11 3.13 -3.27
C GLU A 39 -0.88 2.22 -3.32
N ILE A 40 -0.82 1.23 -4.22
CA ILE A 40 0.23 0.20 -4.23
C ILE A 40 1.50 0.74 -4.89
N GLU A 41 2.53 1.05 -4.12
CA GLU A 41 3.82 1.54 -4.64
C GLU A 41 4.62 0.43 -5.33
N ARG A 42 4.85 -0.66 -4.61
CA ARG A 42 5.60 -1.82 -5.10
C ARG A 42 5.16 -3.08 -4.38
N CYS A 43 5.21 -4.21 -5.07
CA CYS A 43 5.14 -5.52 -4.45
C CYS A 43 6.29 -6.36 -5.01
N THR A 44 7.01 -7.08 -4.15
CA THR A 44 8.16 -7.90 -4.56
C THR A 44 7.80 -9.38 -4.63
N GLN A 45 8.43 -10.10 -5.57
CA GLN A 45 8.37 -11.56 -5.63
C GLN A 45 9.61 -12.12 -4.88
N GLY A 46 9.41 -13.03 -3.94
CA GLY A 46 10.48 -13.62 -3.11
C GLY A 46 10.34 -13.32 -1.62
N VAL A 47 10.50 -12.05 -1.21
CA VAL A 47 10.30 -11.60 0.19
C VAL A 47 8.84 -11.22 0.47
N GLN A 48 7.98 -11.29 -0.57
CA GLN A 48 6.52 -11.14 -0.52
C GLN A 48 6.05 -10.00 0.38
N TYR A 49 6.60 -8.81 0.13
CA TYR A 49 6.10 -7.60 0.75
C TYR A 49 5.52 -6.65 -0.29
N CYS A 50 4.54 -5.88 0.15
CA CYS A 50 3.94 -4.78 -0.60
C CYS A 50 4.12 -3.48 0.17
N GLU A 51 4.29 -2.39 -0.55
CA GLU A 51 4.31 -1.04 -0.01
C GLU A 51 3.14 -0.24 -0.54
N PHE A 52 2.58 0.58 0.35
CA PHE A 52 1.42 1.40 0.07
C PHE A 52 1.64 2.83 0.50
N HIS A 53 1.17 3.79 -0.31
CA HIS A 53 1.31 5.21 -0.02
C HIS A 53 -0.03 5.93 0.16
N TYR A 54 -0.10 6.70 1.24
CA TYR A 54 -1.20 7.60 1.54
C TYR A 54 -0.70 9.03 1.70
N LYS A 55 -1.59 9.98 1.43
CA LYS A 55 -1.34 11.40 1.63
C LYS A 55 -2.44 12.04 2.45
N LYS A 56 -2.06 12.90 3.40
CA LYS A 56 -2.97 13.76 4.14
C LYS A 56 -2.32 15.14 4.27
N ASN A 57 -2.92 16.14 3.62
CA ASN A 57 -2.35 17.48 3.50
C ASN A 57 -0.93 17.42 2.89
N ASN A 58 0.08 17.88 3.63
CA ASN A 58 1.49 17.84 3.22
C ASN A 58 2.29 16.69 3.86
N VAL A 59 1.60 15.70 4.44
CA VAL A 59 2.20 14.52 5.08
C VAL A 59 1.93 13.29 4.22
N CYS A 60 2.97 12.49 4.03
CA CYS A 60 2.89 11.19 3.38
C CYS A 60 3.02 10.07 4.42
N LEU A 61 2.43 8.93 4.10
CA LEU A 61 2.48 7.74 4.92
C LEU A 61 2.73 6.52 4.03
N GLY A 62 3.87 5.88 4.24
CA GLY A 62 4.22 4.57 3.73
C GLY A 62 3.80 3.47 4.69
N ILE A 63 3.26 2.40 4.14
CA ILE A 63 2.92 1.17 4.87
C ILE A 63 3.57 0.01 4.15
N THR A 64 4.34 -0.77 4.89
CA THR A 64 4.92 -2.03 4.39
C THR A 64 4.13 -3.18 4.99
N THR A 65 3.76 -4.14 4.15
CA THR A 65 3.07 -5.36 4.57
C THR A 65 3.79 -6.59 4.05
N THR A 66 3.76 -7.70 4.77
CA THR A 66 4.12 -9.03 4.26
C THR A 66 2.90 -9.92 4.09
N GLY A 67 3.00 -10.88 3.16
CA GLY A 67 2.03 -11.93 2.92
C GLY A 67 1.77 -12.21 1.44
N GLU A 68 1.32 -13.44 1.15
CA GLU A 68 1.06 -13.91 -0.22
C GLU A 68 -0.27 -13.41 -0.78
N GLU A 69 -1.33 -13.60 0.00
CA GLU A 69 -2.69 -13.32 -0.41
C GLU A 69 -3.20 -12.03 0.22
N VAL A 70 -4.07 -11.30 -0.47
CA VAL A 70 -4.61 -10.01 0.00
C VAL A 70 -5.20 -10.08 1.42
N LYS A 71 -5.90 -11.18 1.74
CA LYS A 71 -6.50 -11.39 3.07
C LYS A 71 -5.47 -11.61 4.18
N ASN A 72 -4.27 -12.07 3.82
CA ASN A 72 -3.19 -12.40 4.75
C ASN A 72 -2.18 -11.26 4.89
N LEU A 73 -2.33 -10.17 4.13
CA LEU A 73 -1.44 -9.01 4.24
C LEU A 73 -1.50 -8.41 5.64
N VAL A 74 -0.37 -8.49 6.32
CA VAL A 74 -0.15 -7.93 7.66
C VAL A 74 0.82 -6.79 7.59
N ILE A 75 0.54 -5.72 8.32
CA ILE A 75 1.43 -4.57 8.39
C ILE A 75 2.65 -4.91 9.24
N ASP A 76 3.82 -4.68 8.66
CA ASP A 76 5.11 -4.81 9.33
C ASP A 76 5.68 -3.46 9.74
N ALA A 77 5.49 -2.41 8.92
CA ALA A 77 6.07 -1.10 9.17
C ALA A 77 5.20 0.05 8.68
N TRP A 78 5.43 1.22 9.28
CA TRP A 78 4.86 2.50 8.90
C TRP A 78 5.99 3.51 8.81
N ASP A 79 5.99 4.37 7.78
CA ASP A 79 6.98 5.44 7.62
C ASP A 79 6.31 6.74 7.16
N PHE A 80 6.77 7.88 7.65
CA PHE A 80 6.21 9.19 7.27
C PHE A 80 7.03 9.87 6.17
N LYS A 81 7.34 9.11 5.11
CA LYS A 81 8.08 9.59 3.95
C LYS A 81 7.18 9.66 2.72
N CYS A 82 7.45 10.65 1.89
CA CYS A 82 6.86 10.71 0.57
C CYS A 82 7.67 9.83 -0.39
N PRO A 83 7.02 9.18 -1.38
CA PRO A 83 7.73 8.52 -2.46
C PRO A 83 8.68 9.50 -3.12
N GLU A 84 9.93 9.07 -3.32
CA GLU A 84 10.88 9.82 -4.14
C GLU A 84 10.34 9.88 -5.57
N LYS A 85 10.27 11.08 -6.13
CA LYS A 85 9.95 11.25 -7.55
C LYS A 85 11.19 10.86 -8.34
N TYR A 86 11.17 9.67 -8.94
CA TYR A 86 12.15 9.28 -9.96
C TYR A 86 11.81 9.91 -11.31
#